data_AF-A0A226DND3-F1
#
_entry.id   AF-A0A226DND3-F1
#
_cell.length_a   1.000
_cell.length_b   1.000
_cell.length_c   1.000
_cell.angle_alpha   90.00
_cell.angle_beta   90.00
_cell.angle_gamma   90.00
#
_symmetry.space_group_name_H-M   'P 1'
#
loop_
_entity.id
_entity.type
_entity.pdbx_description
1 polymer ?
#
loop_
_entity_poly.entity_id
_entity_poly.type
_entity_poly.pdbx_seq_one_letter_code
_entity_poly.pdbx_strand_id
1 'polypeptide(L)'
;MNLTSFVFAGLPVIIQQYADFYKQRDLGDTLRKLEPDFGLPQIEEYDFIVVGGGTAGSIVAGRLSDNFNVLLLELGGDPPPPVYPAYIASINSYHIRTHPSINEVYRSIPQSTSALDDHGIATVHAGRMLGGSGSHNSNVFNRGSPLDFDYWAKLLEDETWDYKHMLKHFTDTEDFVGRLVNEKDRNDYYGHHGPLGVTVDTPDFLSKWNMAALEILINDANQAYGVAYTRHGIPQIAHAKKEVIISAGAFGSPILLTKSGIGPRDVLQAAKVGTKIFS
;
A
#
# COMPACT_ATOMS: atom_id res chain seq x y z
N MET A 1 33.78 -5.14 34.49
CA MET A 1 32.50 -4.74 33.87
C MET A 1 32.43 -5.42 32.51
N ASN A 2 31.49 -6.33 32.28
CA ASN A 2 31.46 -7.15 31.06
C ASN A 2 31.02 -6.29 29.87
N LEU A 3 31.69 -6.38 28.72
CA LEU A 3 31.41 -5.55 27.53
C LEU A 3 29.93 -5.65 27.10
N THR A 4 29.35 -6.83 27.32
CA THR A 4 27.94 -7.16 27.13
C THR A 4 27.01 -6.26 27.95
N SER A 5 27.33 -5.97 29.22
CA SER A 5 26.51 -5.12 30.08
C SER A 5 26.53 -3.65 29.67
N PHE A 6 27.65 -3.16 29.10
CA PHE A 6 27.75 -1.79 28.58
C PHE A 6 26.98 -1.62 27.27
N VAL A 7 27.04 -2.62 26.37
CA VAL A 7 26.32 -2.59 25.09
C VAL A 7 24.80 -2.70 25.29
N PHE A 8 24.32 -3.55 26.20
CA PHE A 8 22.87 -3.75 26.37
C PHE A 8 22.18 -2.72 27.28
N ALA A 9 22.89 -2.04 28.18
CA ALA A 9 22.29 -1.00 29.04
C ALA A 9 22.68 0.42 28.61
N GLY A 10 23.90 0.64 28.12
CA GLY A 10 24.41 1.96 27.76
C GLY A 10 23.83 2.50 26.46
N LEU A 11 23.74 1.69 25.40
CA LEU A 11 23.18 2.11 24.12
C LEU A 11 21.72 2.56 24.22
N PRO A 12 20.81 1.83 24.88
CA PRO A 12 19.43 2.29 25.05
C PRO A 12 19.33 3.61 25.82
N VAL A 13 20.13 3.79 26.87
CA VAL A 13 20.16 5.03 27.66
C VAL A 13 20.70 6.20 26.82
N ILE A 14 21.75 5.97 26.03
CA ILE A 14 22.31 6.98 25.12
C ILE A 14 21.28 7.34 24.04
N ILE A 15 20.63 6.35 23.42
CA ILE A 15 19.57 6.58 22.43
C ILE A 15 18.42 7.39 23.06
N GLN A 16 18.01 7.05 24.28
CA GLN A 16 16.98 7.79 25.02
C GLN A 16 17.41 9.24 25.30
N GLN A 17 18.64 9.46 25.75
CA GLN A 17 19.19 10.79 25.99
C GLN A 17 19.25 11.64 24.70
N TYR A 18 19.67 11.04 23.59
CA TYR A 18 19.64 11.72 22.29
C TYR A 18 18.20 12.02 21.86
N ALA A 19 17.27 11.08 22.02
CA ALA A 19 15.86 11.29 21.69
C ALA A 19 15.26 12.45 22.50
N ASP A 20 15.53 12.52 23.80
CA ASP A 20 15.04 13.60 24.66
C ASP A 20 15.71 14.94 24.34
N PHE A 21 17.01 14.94 24.02
CA PHE A 21 17.71 16.12 23.51
C PHE A 21 17.08 16.64 22.21
N TYR A 22 16.81 15.76 21.25
CA TYR A 22 16.18 16.15 19.99
C TYR A 22 14.75 16.65 20.21
N LYS A 23 13.96 16.04 21.10
CA LYS A 23 12.61 16.54 21.46
C LYS A 23 12.65 17.95 22.06
N GLN A 24 13.56 18.21 23.00
CA GLN A 24 13.67 19.54 23.60
C GLN A 24 14.14 20.58 22.57
N ARG A 25 15.05 20.20 21.68
CA ARG A 25 15.49 21.07 20.60
C ARG A 25 14.36 21.36 19.62
N ASP A 26 13.60 20.35 19.23
CA ASP A 26 12.47 20.48 18.30
C ASP A 26 11.33 21.32 18.90
N LEU A 27 11.05 21.16 20.20
CA LEU A 27 10.15 22.05 20.94
C LEU A 27 10.67 23.50 20.93
N GLY A 28 11.96 23.69 21.22
CA GLY A 28 12.59 25.02 21.21
C GLY A 28 12.57 25.68 19.82
N ASP A 29 12.81 24.89 18.76
CA ASP A 29 12.76 25.37 17.38
C ASP A 29 11.32 25.64 16.93
N THR A 30 10.35 24.81 17.35
CA THR A 30 8.92 25.02 17.10
C THR A 30 8.42 26.29 17.78
N LEU A 31 8.73 26.47 19.07
CA LEU A 31 8.37 27.69 19.80
C LEU A 31 9.02 28.93 19.18
N ARG A 32 10.27 28.84 18.71
CA ARG A 32 10.95 29.96 18.03
C ARG A 32 10.37 30.23 16.63
N LYS A 33 9.89 29.21 15.93
CA LYS A 33 9.23 29.35 14.62
C LYS A 33 7.82 29.92 14.75
N LEU A 34 7.10 29.55 15.81
CA LEU A 34 5.74 30.02 16.11
C LEU A 34 5.71 31.29 16.96
N GLU A 35 6.83 31.69 17.57
CA GLU A 35 6.98 32.97 18.29
C GLU A 35 6.60 34.20 17.45
N PRO A 36 7.04 34.28 16.18
CA PRO A 36 6.56 35.28 15.24
C PRO A 36 5.04 35.23 15.01
N ASP A 37 4.43 34.03 15.04
CA ASP A 37 3.00 33.83 14.81
C ASP A 37 2.15 34.26 16.02
N PHE A 38 2.69 34.22 17.24
CA PHE A 38 2.03 34.78 18.43
C PHE A 38 1.87 36.30 18.39
N GLY A 39 2.61 36.99 17.51
CA GLY A 39 2.47 38.42 17.24
C GLY A 39 1.55 38.74 16.06
N LEU A 40 1.11 37.73 15.31
CA LEU A 40 0.10 37.90 14.26
C LEU A 40 -1.28 38.06 14.92
N PRO A 41 -2.16 38.91 14.37
CA PRO A 41 -3.53 38.97 14.84
C PRO A 41 -4.14 37.58 14.76
N GLN A 42 -4.62 37.07 15.89
CA GLN A 42 -5.30 35.79 15.96
C GLN A 42 -6.52 35.90 15.05
N ILE A 43 -6.55 35.08 13.99
CA ILE A 43 -7.74 34.95 13.15
C ILE A 43 -8.81 34.30 14.03
N GLU A 44 -9.81 35.08 14.43
CA GLU A 44 -10.89 34.61 15.30
C GLU A 44 -11.95 33.83 14.51
N GLU A 45 -12.07 34.08 13.21
CA GLU A 45 -13.09 33.50 12.33
C GLU A 45 -12.47 32.86 11.09
N TYR A 46 -12.87 31.64 10.80
CA TYR A 46 -12.54 30.89 9.59
C TYR A 46 -13.84 30.51 8.90
N ASP A 47 -13.85 30.47 7.56
CA ASP A 47 -15.00 30.01 6.80
C ASP A 47 -15.32 28.54 7.14
N PHE A 48 -14.27 27.73 7.34
CA PHE A 48 -14.39 26.34 7.76
C PHE A 48 -13.31 25.97 8.79
N ILE A 49 -13.72 25.17 9.77
CA ILE A 49 -12.82 24.50 10.71
C ILE A 49 -12.92 23.00 10.49
N VAL A 50 -11.81 22.37 10.10
CA VAL A 50 -11.69 20.93 9.93
C VAL A 50 -10.98 20.36 11.15
N VAL A 51 -11.68 19.49 11.89
CA VAL A 51 -11.14 18.84 13.10
C VAL A 51 -10.69 17.42 12.75
N GLY A 52 -9.38 17.21 12.76
CA GLY A 52 -8.69 15.98 12.38
C GLY A 52 -8.05 16.08 11.00
N GLY A 53 -6.72 16.18 10.96
CA GLY A 53 -5.88 16.14 9.76
C GLY A 53 -5.67 14.75 9.20
N GLY A 54 -6.65 13.86 9.31
CA GLY A 54 -6.58 12.49 8.79
C GLY A 54 -6.73 12.41 7.27
N THR A 55 -6.92 11.20 6.74
CA THR A 55 -7.09 10.94 5.30
C THR A 55 -8.19 11.80 4.66
N ALA A 56 -9.38 11.82 5.25
CA ALA A 56 -10.50 12.61 4.72
C ALA A 56 -10.34 14.12 5.04
N GLY A 57 -9.97 14.45 6.28
CA GLY A 57 -9.85 15.84 6.72
C GLY A 57 -8.81 16.63 5.93
N SER A 58 -7.68 16.01 5.57
CA SER A 58 -6.66 16.64 4.74
C SER A 58 -7.17 16.95 3.32
N ILE A 59 -7.95 16.05 2.71
CA ILE A 59 -8.54 16.26 1.38
C ILE A 59 -9.58 17.39 1.44
N VAL A 60 -10.48 17.34 2.43
CA VAL A 60 -11.52 18.37 2.61
C VAL A 60 -10.90 19.74 2.84
N ALA A 61 -9.94 19.84 3.76
CA ALA A 61 -9.24 21.08 4.05
C ALA A 61 -8.52 21.63 2.81
N GLY A 62 -7.81 20.78 2.07
CA GLY A 62 -7.14 21.16 0.83
C GLY A 62 -8.11 21.72 -0.21
N ARG A 63 -9.20 21.00 -0.50
CA ARG A 63 -10.21 21.43 -1.49
C ARG A 63 -10.95 22.72 -1.08
N LEU A 64 -11.26 22.90 0.20
CA LEU A 64 -11.91 24.12 0.69
C LEU A 64 -10.95 25.32 0.64
N SER A 65 -9.66 25.09 0.91
CA SER A 65 -8.64 26.15 0.94
C SER A 65 -8.40 26.83 -0.41
N ASP A 66 -8.83 26.22 -1.52
CA ASP A 66 -8.78 26.84 -2.85
C ASP A 66 -9.62 28.13 -2.93
N ASN A 67 -10.65 28.27 -2.09
CA ASN A 67 -11.60 29.39 -2.15
C ASN A 67 -11.91 30.03 -0.79
N PHE A 68 -11.53 29.40 0.32
CA PHE A 68 -11.95 29.78 1.66
C PHE A 68 -10.78 29.80 2.65
N ASN A 69 -10.92 30.55 3.75
CA ASN A 69 -10.00 30.50 4.87
C ASN A 69 -10.34 29.30 5.75
N VAL A 70 -9.42 28.33 5.84
CA VAL A 70 -9.67 27.05 6.52
C VAL A 70 -8.68 26.85 7.66
N LEU A 71 -9.18 26.56 8.85
CA LEU A 71 -8.38 26.07 9.96
C LEU A 71 -8.42 24.54 9.99
N LEU A 72 -7.26 23.89 9.90
CA LEU A 72 -7.11 22.45 10.11
C LEU A 72 -6.48 22.19 11.47
N LEU A 73 -7.19 21.44 12.33
CA LEU A 73 -6.70 21.04 13.65
C LEU A 73 -6.32 19.56 13.63
N GLU A 74 -5.07 19.23 13.95
CA GLU A 74 -4.58 17.86 14.08
C GLU A 74 -3.97 17.67 15.47
N LEU A 75 -4.29 16.54 16.12
CA LEU A 75 -3.81 16.23 17.47
C LEU A 75 -2.34 15.75 17.47
N GLY A 76 -1.94 15.09 16.38
CA GLY A 76 -0.59 14.59 16.17
C GLY A 76 0.37 15.61 15.57
N GLY A 77 1.60 15.15 15.32
CA GLY A 77 2.63 15.91 14.61
C GLY A 77 2.74 15.50 13.14
N ASP A 78 3.92 15.74 12.57
CA ASP A 78 4.23 15.31 11.21
C ASP A 78 4.33 13.78 11.10
N PRO A 79 3.94 13.19 9.95
CA PRO A 79 4.13 11.78 9.71
C PRO A 79 5.62 11.43 9.62
N PRO A 80 6.01 10.18 9.96
CA PRO A 80 7.38 9.74 9.74
C PRO A 80 7.74 9.77 8.25
N PRO A 81 9.04 9.85 7.90
CA PRO A 81 9.47 9.81 6.51
C PRO A 81 8.93 8.58 5.78
N PRO A 82 8.54 8.69 4.50
CA PRO A 82 8.03 7.56 3.73
C PRO A 82 9.08 6.45 3.62
N VAL A 83 8.67 5.21 3.88
CA VAL A 83 9.54 4.04 3.77
C VAL A 83 9.47 3.46 2.36
N TYR A 84 10.60 3.44 1.66
CA TYR A 84 10.71 2.81 0.34
C TYR A 84 11.68 1.61 0.40
N PRO A 85 11.33 0.43 -0.17
CA PRO A 85 10.10 0.10 -0.88
C PRO A 85 8.90 -0.09 0.05
N ALA A 86 7.69 0.18 -0.44
CA ALA A 86 6.44 0.08 0.34
C ALA A 86 6.23 -1.32 0.96
N TYR A 87 6.76 -2.39 0.36
CA TYR A 87 6.71 -3.74 0.93
C TYR A 87 7.42 -3.86 2.29
N ILE A 88 8.50 -3.09 2.53
CA ILE A 88 9.20 -3.05 3.84
C ILE A 88 8.31 -2.42 4.92
N ALA A 89 7.33 -1.59 4.55
CA ALA A 89 6.37 -1.03 5.50
C ALA A 89 5.58 -2.14 6.21
N SER A 90 5.29 -3.27 5.56
CA SER A 90 4.62 -4.41 6.19
C SER A 90 5.49 -5.14 7.22
N ILE A 91 6.81 -5.19 6.99
CA ILE A 91 7.79 -5.90 7.84
C ILE A 91 8.18 -5.04 9.05
N ASN A 92 8.36 -3.72 8.86
CA ASN A 92 8.61 -2.75 9.94
C ASN A 92 7.31 -2.25 10.59
N SER A 93 6.15 -2.78 10.17
CA SER A 93 4.82 -2.30 10.58
C SER A 93 4.61 -2.35 12.08
N TYR A 94 5.21 -3.29 12.81
CA TYR A 94 4.94 -3.41 14.24
C TYR A 94 5.41 -2.18 15.02
N HIS A 95 6.63 -1.71 14.78
CA HIS A 95 7.15 -0.53 15.49
C HIS A 95 6.40 0.73 15.08
N ILE A 96 6.10 0.92 13.79
CA ILE A 96 5.36 2.09 13.32
C ILE A 96 3.92 2.08 13.84
N ARG A 97 3.22 0.94 13.78
CA ARG A 97 1.81 0.79 14.20
C ARG A 97 1.61 0.90 15.71
N THR A 98 2.60 0.55 16.51
CA THR A 98 2.48 0.54 17.98
C THR A 98 3.16 1.73 18.65
N HIS A 99 3.87 2.58 17.90
CA HIS A 99 4.57 3.70 18.51
C HIS A 99 3.56 4.75 19.04
N PRO A 100 3.61 5.08 20.34
CA PRO A 100 2.57 5.89 20.99
C PRO A 100 2.58 7.37 20.58
N SER A 101 3.68 7.88 20.01
CA SER A 101 3.72 9.27 19.53
C SER A 101 2.99 9.50 18.21
N ILE A 102 2.69 8.44 17.47
CA ILE A 102 2.10 8.49 16.12
C ILE A 102 0.85 7.60 16.00
N ASN A 103 0.44 6.91 17.05
CA ASN A 103 -0.79 6.13 17.04
C ASN A 103 -1.63 6.40 18.28
N GLU A 104 -2.93 6.55 18.07
CA GLU A 104 -3.91 6.25 19.09
C GLU A 104 -4.19 4.75 19.11
N VAL A 105 -4.20 4.17 20.31
CA VAL A 105 -4.40 2.74 20.52
C VAL A 105 -5.74 2.53 21.22
N TYR A 106 -6.69 1.96 20.49
CA TYR A 106 -8.00 1.60 21.01
C TYR A 106 -8.03 0.11 21.35
N ARG A 107 -8.62 -0.22 22.48
CA ARG A 107 -8.86 -1.60 22.90
C ARG A 107 -10.35 -1.83 22.97
N SER A 108 -10.82 -2.92 22.37
CA SER A 108 -12.21 -3.33 22.51
C SER A 108 -12.48 -3.81 23.94
N ILE A 109 -13.76 -3.82 24.30
CA ILE A 109 -14.23 -4.73 25.36
C ILE A 109 -13.99 -6.20 24.94
N PRO A 110 -13.91 -7.15 25.86
CA PRO A 110 -13.74 -8.57 25.52
C PRO A 110 -14.83 -9.08 24.56
N GLN A 111 -14.41 -9.76 23.50
CA GLN A 111 -15.24 -10.40 22.49
C GLN A 111 -15.25 -11.91 22.72
N SER A 112 -16.41 -12.55 22.58
CA SER A 112 -16.53 -14.00 22.76
C SER A 112 -16.09 -14.83 21.55
N THR A 113 -15.85 -14.19 20.39
CA THR A 113 -15.61 -14.88 19.11
C THR A 113 -14.43 -14.34 18.30
N SER A 114 -13.72 -13.33 18.80
CA SER A 114 -12.58 -12.70 18.13
C SER A 114 -11.47 -12.41 19.13
N ALA A 115 -10.23 -12.31 18.67
CA ALA A 115 -9.05 -12.04 19.51
C ALA A 115 -8.93 -12.97 20.75
N LEU A 116 -9.33 -14.25 20.61
CA LEU A 116 -9.39 -15.18 21.74
C LEU A 116 -8.01 -15.45 22.37
N ASP A 117 -6.95 -15.34 21.57
CA ASP A 117 -5.56 -15.45 22.02
C ASP A 117 -5.12 -14.24 22.88
N ASP A 118 -5.87 -13.13 22.85
CA ASP A 118 -5.67 -11.93 23.68
C ASP A 118 -6.90 -11.67 24.58
N HIS A 119 -7.44 -12.75 25.17
CA HIS A 119 -8.57 -12.68 26.10
C HIS A 119 -9.84 -12.03 25.52
N GLY A 120 -10.02 -12.11 24.20
CA GLY A 120 -11.12 -11.47 23.50
C GLY A 120 -10.90 -9.98 23.22
N ILE A 121 -9.75 -9.41 23.54
CA ILE A 121 -9.50 -7.97 23.41
C ILE A 121 -8.87 -7.69 22.05
N ALA A 122 -9.60 -7.04 21.16
CA ALA A 122 -9.06 -6.56 19.90
C ALA A 122 -8.36 -5.21 20.12
N THR A 123 -7.15 -5.07 19.59
CA THR A 123 -6.41 -3.81 19.58
C THR A 123 -6.46 -3.19 18.19
N VAL A 124 -6.89 -1.93 18.10
CA VAL A 124 -6.99 -1.15 16.87
C VAL A 124 -6.10 0.08 16.98
N HIS A 125 -5.37 0.37 15.91
CA HIS A 125 -4.44 1.50 15.84
C HIS A 125 -4.98 2.52 14.85
N ALA A 126 -5.06 3.78 15.25
CA ALA A 126 -5.40 4.90 14.38
C ALA A 126 -4.24 5.89 14.33
N GLY A 127 -3.94 6.45 13.16
CA GLY A 127 -2.86 7.42 13.03
C GLY A 127 -3.13 8.70 13.80
N ARG A 128 -2.14 9.13 14.58
CA ARG A 128 -2.11 10.38 15.34
C ARG A 128 -1.00 11.27 14.79
N MET A 129 -1.21 11.75 13.57
CA MET A 129 -0.29 12.60 12.81
C MET A 129 -1.05 13.20 11.62
N LEU A 130 -0.48 14.19 10.94
CA LEU A 130 -1.02 14.70 9.68
C LEU A 130 -1.08 13.58 8.62
N GLY A 131 -2.19 13.50 7.90
CA GLY A 131 -2.61 12.39 7.03
C GLY A 131 -3.24 11.19 7.79
N GLY A 132 -3.15 11.16 9.12
CA GLY A 132 -3.78 10.16 10.00
C GLY A 132 -3.36 8.73 9.66
N SER A 133 -4.32 7.81 9.65
CA SER A 133 -4.07 6.41 9.26
C SER A 133 -3.61 6.27 7.79
N GLY A 134 -3.86 7.26 6.94
CA GLY A 134 -3.33 7.30 5.57
C GLY A 134 -1.81 7.31 5.52
N SER A 135 -1.16 7.93 6.50
CA SER A 135 0.30 8.09 6.56
C SER A 135 1.05 6.84 7.02
N HIS A 136 0.36 5.80 7.52
CA HIS A 136 1.01 4.56 7.99
C HIS A 136 0.26 3.27 7.61
N ASN A 137 -0.76 3.35 6.77
CA ASN A 137 -1.46 2.16 6.26
C ASN A 137 -0.54 1.30 5.37
N SER A 138 -1.07 0.20 4.84
CA SER A 138 -0.32 -0.73 3.99
C SER A 138 -0.21 -0.30 2.53
N ASN A 139 -0.55 0.94 2.18
CA ASN A 139 -0.57 1.49 0.82
C ASN A 139 -1.37 0.65 -0.20
N VAL A 140 -2.36 -0.10 0.29
CA VAL A 140 -3.29 -0.84 -0.57
C VAL A 140 -4.32 0.13 -1.13
N PHE A 141 -4.29 0.35 -2.44
CA PHE A 141 -5.30 1.13 -3.12
C PHE A 141 -6.38 0.21 -3.69
N ASN A 142 -7.58 0.26 -3.11
CA ASN A 142 -8.74 -0.50 -3.56
C ASN A 142 -9.97 0.40 -3.48
N ARG A 143 -10.74 0.49 -4.57
CA ARG A 143 -11.94 1.33 -4.64
C ARG A 143 -13.19 0.64 -4.09
N GLY A 144 -13.20 -0.68 -3.95
CA GLY A 144 -14.40 -1.46 -3.64
C GLY A 144 -15.15 -1.91 -4.91
N SER A 145 -16.20 -2.71 -4.70
CA SER A 145 -17.07 -3.19 -5.79
C SER A 145 -18.06 -2.10 -6.20
N PRO A 146 -18.41 -1.96 -7.50
CA PRO A 146 -19.51 -1.09 -7.91
C PRO A 146 -20.82 -1.33 -7.14
N LEU A 147 -21.09 -2.60 -6.81
CA LEU A 147 -22.29 -2.98 -6.05
C LEU A 147 -22.33 -2.41 -4.64
N ASP A 148 -21.18 -2.11 -4.03
CA ASP A 148 -21.12 -1.52 -2.70
C ASP A 148 -21.71 -0.09 -2.74
N PHE A 149 -21.34 0.68 -3.76
CA PHE A 149 -21.78 2.07 -3.96
C PHE A 149 -23.22 2.15 -4.46
N ASP A 150 -23.62 1.30 -5.41
CA ASP A 150 -25.01 1.23 -5.86
C ASP A 150 -25.95 0.84 -4.70
N TYR A 151 -25.47 -0.01 -3.77
CA TYR A 151 -26.20 -0.32 -2.55
C TYR A 151 -26.29 0.89 -1.60
N TRP A 152 -25.23 1.70 -1.47
CA TRP A 152 -25.28 2.95 -0.70
C TRP A 152 -26.29 3.93 -1.28
N ALA A 153 -26.26 4.14 -2.59
CA ALA A 153 -27.22 5.00 -3.28
C ALA A 153 -28.67 4.58 -3.01
N LYS A 154 -28.94 3.28 -3.06
CA LYS A 154 -30.25 2.73 -2.72
C LYS A 154 -30.61 2.94 -1.25
N LEU A 155 -29.68 2.71 -0.32
CA LEU A 155 -29.92 2.83 1.12
C LEU A 155 -30.18 4.27 1.54
N LEU A 156 -29.48 5.22 0.92
CA LEU A 156 -29.56 6.65 1.18
C LEU A 156 -30.66 7.35 0.38
N GLU A 157 -31.25 6.65 -0.60
CA GLU A 157 -32.15 7.21 -1.61
C GLU A 157 -31.51 8.40 -2.34
N ASP A 158 -30.22 8.31 -2.64
CA ASP A 158 -29.41 9.35 -3.24
C ASP A 158 -28.48 8.76 -4.32
N GLU A 159 -28.84 8.98 -5.59
CA GLU A 159 -28.09 8.47 -6.75
C GLU A 159 -26.67 9.04 -6.85
N THR A 160 -26.37 10.16 -6.18
CA THR A 160 -25.01 10.74 -6.20
C THR A 160 -23.96 9.85 -5.54
N TRP A 161 -24.40 8.84 -4.77
CA TRP A 161 -23.54 7.83 -4.16
C TRP A 161 -23.38 6.55 -5.00
N ASP A 162 -24.03 6.45 -6.17
CA ASP A 162 -23.88 5.27 -7.04
C ASP A 162 -22.45 5.16 -7.58
N TYR A 163 -22.07 3.99 -8.11
CA TYR A 163 -20.68 3.80 -8.55
C TYR A 163 -20.28 4.77 -9.66
N LYS A 164 -21.22 5.13 -10.55
CA LYS A 164 -20.94 6.00 -11.68
C LYS A 164 -20.56 7.41 -11.22
N HIS A 165 -21.26 7.96 -10.23
CA HIS A 165 -20.96 9.26 -9.64
C HIS A 165 -19.70 9.20 -8.77
N MET A 166 -19.55 8.13 -7.96
CA MET A 166 -18.36 7.93 -7.13
C MET A 166 -17.08 7.73 -7.94
N LEU A 167 -17.17 7.08 -9.10
CA LEU A 167 -16.04 6.90 -10.01
C LEU A 167 -15.40 8.23 -10.41
N LYS A 168 -16.22 9.27 -10.63
CA LYS A 168 -15.70 10.61 -10.90
C LYS A 168 -14.83 11.14 -9.76
N HIS A 169 -15.26 10.95 -8.51
CA HIS A 169 -14.47 11.39 -7.36
C HIS A 169 -13.17 10.58 -7.20
N PHE A 170 -13.19 9.29 -7.54
CA PHE A 170 -11.98 8.46 -7.54
C PHE A 170 -10.97 8.93 -8.60
N THR A 171 -11.42 9.17 -9.84
CA THR A 171 -10.53 9.61 -10.91
C THR A 171 -10.05 11.04 -10.73
N ASP A 172 -10.84 11.93 -10.13
CA ASP A 172 -10.41 13.30 -9.80
C ASP A 172 -9.37 13.34 -8.66
N THR A 173 -9.22 12.26 -7.90
CA THR A 173 -8.31 12.17 -6.75
C THR A 173 -6.99 11.47 -7.09
N GLU A 174 -6.96 10.57 -8.06
CA GLU A 174 -5.76 9.78 -8.38
C GLU A 174 -4.92 10.33 -9.55
N ASP A 175 -3.63 10.01 -9.50
CA ASP A 175 -2.70 10.02 -10.61
C ASP A 175 -2.10 8.61 -10.77
N PHE A 176 -2.74 7.81 -11.63
CA PHE A 176 -2.36 6.42 -11.86
C PHE A 176 -1.18 6.28 -12.81
N VAL A 177 -0.10 5.68 -12.30
CA VAL A 177 1.12 5.35 -13.04
C VAL A 177 1.37 3.84 -13.01
N GLY A 178 1.05 3.17 -14.11
CA GLY A 178 1.20 1.74 -14.23
C GLY A 178 0.68 1.19 -15.55
N ARG A 179 0.95 -0.09 -15.82
CA ARG A 179 0.39 -0.82 -16.96
C ARG A 179 -0.89 -1.55 -16.54
N LEU A 180 -1.95 -1.40 -17.32
CA LEU A 180 -3.22 -2.10 -17.11
C LEU A 180 -3.25 -3.40 -17.91
N VAL A 181 -4.10 -4.34 -17.46
CA VAL A 181 -4.41 -5.55 -18.24
C VAL A 181 -5.11 -5.18 -19.55
N ASN A 182 -6.04 -4.23 -19.49
CA ASN A 182 -6.70 -3.64 -20.65
C ASN A 182 -6.45 -2.13 -20.70
N GLU A 183 -5.54 -1.71 -21.57
CA GLU A 183 -5.18 -0.29 -21.74
C GLU A 183 -6.32 0.56 -22.32
N LYS A 184 -7.36 -0.05 -22.92
CA LYS A 184 -8.51 0.70 -23.43
C LYS A 184 -9.34 1.34 -22.31
N ASP A 185 -9.34 0.71 -21.13
CA ASP A 185 -10.16 1.13 -19.98
C ASP A 185 -9.50 2.27 -19.19
N ARG A 186 -8.26 2.65 -19.54
CA ARG A 186 -7.45 3.64 -18.81
C ARG A 186 -8.21 4.94 -18.58
N ASN A 187 -8.69 5.56 -19.64
CA ASN A 187 -9.31 6.89 -19.55
C ASN A 187 -10.73 6.86 -18.98
N ASP A 188 -11.39 5.72 -19.03
CA ASP A 188 -12.77 5.58 -18.56
C ASP A 188 -12.82 5.34 -17.04
N TYR A 189 -11.76 4.75 -16.48
CA TYR A 189 -11.74 4.32 -15.09
C TYR A 189 -10.59 4.89 -14.26
N TYR A 190 -9.54 5.49 -14.83
CA TYR A 190 -8.37 5.93 -14.06
C TYR A 190 -8.10 7.43 -14.22
N GLY A 191 -7.65 8.04 -13.13
CA GLY A 191 -7.23 9.44 -13.06
C GLY A 191 -5.74 9.59 -13.34
N HIS A 192 -5.33 10.76 -13.84
CA HIS A 192 -3.93 11.04 -14.23
C HIS A 192 -3.41 12.38 -13.73
N HIS A 193 -4.21 13.10 -12.95
CA HIS A 193 -3.94 14.49 -12.57
C HIS A 193 -4.36 14.80 -11.13
N GLY A 194 -4.81 13.78 -10.39
CA GLY A 194 -5.17 13.92 -8.99
C GLY A 194 -3.95 13.99 -8.08
N PRO A 195 -4.10 14.48 -6.85
CA PRO A 195 -2.99 14.64 -5.91
C PRO A 195 -2.44 13.31 -5.37
N LEU A 196 -3.14 12.18 -5.52
CA LEU A 196 -2.74 10.89 -4.99
C LEU A 196 -2.06 10.03 -6.08
N GLY A 197 -0.73 9.92 -6.04
CA GLY A 197 0.01 9.01 -6.90
C GLY A 197 -0.32 7.54 -6.59
N VAL A 198 -0.81 6.80 -7.58
CA VAL A 198 -1.13 5.37 -7.46
C VAL A 198 -0.29 4.59 -8.44
N THR A 199 0.53 3.66 -7.94
CA THR A 199 1.42 2.87 -8.79
C THR A 199 1.25 1.37 -8.59
N VAL A 200 1.60 0.60 -9.61
CA VAL A 200 1.74 -0.86 -9.49
C VAL A 200 3.15 -1.20 -9.00
N ASP A 201 3.33 -1.34 -7.69
CA ASP A 201 4.59 -1.87 -7.14
C ASP A 201 4.58 -3.39 -7.29
N THR A 202 5.17 -3.91 -8.37
CA THR A 202 5.61 -5.30 -8.43
C THR A 202 7.12 -5.30 -8.26
N PRO A 203 7.63 -5.56 -7.04
CA PRO A 203 9.06 -5.60 -6.81
C PRO A 203 9.74 -6.57 -7.79
N ASP A 204 10.89 -6.18 -8.33
CA ASP A 204 11.69 -7.01 -9.23
C ASP A 204 12.07 -8.39 -8.64
N PHE A 205 11.99 -8.57 -7.32
CA PHE A 205 12.24 -9.89 -6.72
C PHE A 205 11.07 -10.87 -6.92
N LEU A 206 9.82 -10.40 -7.02
CA LEU A 206 8.68 -11.26 -7.34
C LEU A 206 8.76 -11.78 -8.78
N SER A 207 9.30 -10.96 -9.70
CA SER A 207 9.62 -11.44 -11.05
C SER A 207 10.74 -12.48 -11.02
N LYS A 208 11.73 -12.34 -10.12
CA LYS A 208 12.80 -13.34 -9.90
C LYS A 208 12.31 -14.64 -9.25
N TRP A 209 11.35 -14.60 -8.32
CA TRP A 209 10.75 -15.81 -7.71
C TRP A 209 10.02 -16.68 -8.74
N ASN A 210 9.55 -16.10 -9.84
CA ASN A 210 8.92 -16.82 -10.94
C ASN A 210 9.91 -17.41 -11.97
N MET A 211 11.23 -17.32 -11.76
CA MET A 211 12.24 -17.79 -12.74
C MET A 211 12.80 -19.20 -12.49
N ALA A 212 12.13 -20.02 -11.68
CA ALA A 212 12.57 -21.41 -11.47
C ALA A 212 12.61 -22.23 -12.77
N ALA A 213 11.69 -21.95 -13.70
CA ALA A 213 11.70 -22.43 -15.07
C ALA A 213 11.28 -21.30 -16.02
N LEU A 214 11.88 -21.26 -17.21
CA LEU A 214 11.58 -20.30 -18.27
C LEU A 214 10.55 -20.83 -19.25
N GLU A 215 10.61 -22.13 -19.54
CA GLU A 215 9.78 -22.80 -20.54
C GLU A 215 9.66 -24.29 -20.22
N ILE A 216 8.50 -24.87 -20.50
CA ILE A 216 8.26 -26.31 -20.55
C ILE A 216 8.52 -26.79 -21.96
N LEU A 217 9.38 -27.78 -22.08
CA LEU A 217 9.75 -28.37 -23.35
C LEU A 217 8.74 -29.45 -23.71
N ILE A 218 8.05 -29.27 -24.82
CA ILE A 218 6.97 -30.13 -25.32
C ILE A 218 7.38 -30.63 -26.70
N ASN A 219 7.19 -31.92 -26.96
CA ASN A 219 7.42 -32.51 -28.28
C ASN A 219 6.17 -32.42 -29.18
N ASP A 220 6.30 -32.83 -30.44
CA ASP A 220 5.19 -32.80 -31.42
C ASP A 220 4.02 -33.74 -31.05
N ALA A 221 4.22 -34.65 -30.10
CA ALA A 221 3.19 -35.52 -29.54
C ALA A 221 2.48 -34.90 -28.31
N ASN A 222 2.70 -33.60 -28.05
CA ASN A 222 2.16 -32.86 -26.89
C ASN A 222 2.60 -33.41 -25.53
N GLN A 223 3.79 -34.03 -25.45
CA GLN A 223 4.34 -34.55 -24.20
C GLN A 223 5.42 -33.61 -23.67
N ALA A 224 5.26 -33.18 -22.41
CA ALA A 224 6.29 -32.44 -21.70
C ALA A 224 7.46 -33.36 -21.32
N TYR A 225 8.65 -33.06 -21.83
CA TYR A 225 9.85 -33.90 -21.62
C TYR A 225 10.94 -33.20 -20.78
N GLY A 226 10.76 -31.94 -20.43
CA GLY A 226 11.75 -31.19 -19.67
C GLY A 226 11.40 -29.73 -19.47
N VAL A 227 12.34 -28.97 -18.92
CA VAL A 227 12.21 -27.52 -18.71
C VAL A 227 13.52 -26.82 -19.11
N ALA A 228 13.38 -25.63 -19.68
CA ALA A 228 14.47 -24.67 -19.80
C ALA A 228 14.50 -23.80 -18.54
N TYR A 229 15.69 -23.53 -18.00
CA TYR A 229 15.88 -22.71 -16.80
C TYR A 229 17.24 -22.01 -16.83
N THR A 230 17.50 -21.11 -15.88
CA THR A 230 18.82 -20.48 -15.72
C THR A 230 19.50 -20.91 -14.43
N ARG A 231 20.77 -21.32 -14.51
CA ARG A 231 21.63 -21.61 -13.37
C ARG A 231 22.80 -20.63 -13.37
N HIS A 232 22.89 -19.78 -12.34
CA HIS A 232 23.89 -18.70 -12.27
C HIS A 232 23.92 -17.79 -13.52
N GLY A 233 22.74 -17.48 -14.08
CA GLY A 233 22.61 -16.67 -15.30
C GLY A 233 22.91 -17.43 -16.60
N ILE A 234 23.30 -18.70 -16.54
CA ILE A 234 23.57 -19.54 -17.71
C ILE A 234 22.31 -20.35 -18.05
N PRO A 235 21.79 -20.26 -19.28
CA PRO A 235 20.67 -21.10 -19.73
C PRO A 235 21.03 -22.59 -19.68
N GLN A 236 20.09 -23.41 -19.20
CA GLN A 236 20.22 -24.85 -19.03
C GLN A 236 18.92 -25.55 -19.43
N ILE A 237 19.01 -26.83 -19.75
CA ILE A 237 17.87 -27.72 -20.00
C ILE A 237 17.95 -28.88 -19.03
N ALA A 238 16.84 -29.19 -18.36
CA ALA A 238 16.68 -30.40 -17.54
C ALA A 238 15.61 -31.30 -18.17
N HIS A 239 15.93 -32.59 -18.36
CA HIS A 239 15.00 -33.57 -18.91
C HIS A 239 14.31 -34.35 -17.79
N ALA A 240 13.00 -34.54 -17.92
CA ALA A 240 12.21 -35.40 -17.04
C ALA A 240 12.20 -36.83 -17.59
N LYS A 241 12.50 -37.82 -16.74
CA LYS A 241 12.40 -39.25 -17.11
C LYS A 241 10.96 -39.76 -17.15
N LYS A 242 10.04 -39.06 -16.49
CA LYS A 242 8.63 -39.43 -16.38
C LYS A 242 7.75 -38.25 -16.79
N GLU A 243 7.61 -37.26 -15.90
CA GLU A 243 6.68 -36.15 -16.07
C GLU A 243 7.29 -34.84 -15.57
N VAL A 244 6.76 -33.73 -16.08
CA VAL A 244 7.00 -32.38 -15.56
C VAL A 244 5.77 -31.98 -14.75
N ILE A 245 5.95 -31.71 -13.44
CA ILE A 245 4.88 -31.27 -12.54
C ILE A 245 5.04 -29.77 -12.29
N ILE A 246 4.02 -28.99 -12.62
CA ILE A 246 4.02 -27.55 -12.40
C ILE A 246 3.32 -27.26 -11.07
N SER A 247 4.07 -26.69 -10.13
CA SER A 247 3.56 -26.28 -8.81
C SER A 247 4.03 -24.87 -8.44
N ALA A 248 4.04 -23.96 -9.42
CA ALA A 248 4.54 -22.59 -9.26
C ALA A 248 3.50 -21.61 -8.67
N GLY A 249 2.50 -22.13 -7.95
CA GLY A 249 1.42 -21.35 -7.36
C GLY A 249 0.38 -20.85 -8.38
N ALA A 250 -0.67 -20.18 -7.89
CA ALA A 250 -1.80 -19.74 -8.71
C ALA A 250 -1.43 -18.73 -9.80
N PHE A 251 -0.34 -17.97 -9.63
CA PHE A 251 0.16 -17.01 -10.61
C PHE A 251 1.28 -17.56 -11.49
N GLY A 252 2.28 -18.23 -10.91
CA GLY A 252 3.44 -18.71 -11.65
C GLY A 252 3.10 -19.85 -12.62
N SER A 253 2.19 -20.75 -12.24
CA SER A 253 1.79 -21.89 -13.09
C SER A 253 1.17 -21.46 -14.42
N PRO A 254 0.11 -20.61 -14.48
CA PRO A 254 -0.46 -20.17 -15.75
C PRO A 254 0.50 -19.31 -16.58
N ILE A 255 1.38 -18.52 -15.93
CA ILE A 255 2.41 -17.74 -16.64
C ILE A 255 3.41 -18.67 -17.34
N LEU A 256 3.90 -19.71 -16.66
CA LEU A 256 4.83 -20.68 -17.24
C LEU A 256 4.19 -21.45 -18.39
N LEU A 257 2.92 -21.88 -18.25
CA LEU A 257 2.17 -22.51 -19.34
C LEU A 257 2.08 -21.60 -20.56
N THR A 258 1.69 -20.33 -20.35
CA THR A 258 1.58 -19.34 -21.42
C THR A 258 2.91 -19.11 -22.12
N LYS A 259 4.02 -18.93 -21.36
CA LYS A 259 5.37 -18.81 -21.93
C LYS A 259 5.81 -20.05 -22.72
N SER A 260 5.27 -21.22 -22.38
CA SER A 260 5.55 -22.49 -23.03
C SER A 260 4.65 -22.74 -24.26
N GLY A 261 3.80 -21.78 -24.63
CA GLY A 261 2.88 -21.91 -25.76
C GLY A 261 1.65 -22.75 -25.45
N ILE A 262 1.30 -22.93 -24.16
CA ILE A 262 0.10 -23.64 -23.70
C ILE A 262 -0.89 -22.61 -23.16
N GLY A 263 -2.04 -22.46 -23.81
CA GLY A 263 -3.12 -21.58 -23.34
C GLY A 263 -4.01 -21.04 -24.46
N PRO A 264 -4.92 -20.10 -24.14
CA PRO A 264 -5.79 -19.49 -25.13
C PRO A 264 -5.01 -18.79 -26.26
N ARG A 265 -5.44 -18.99 -27.50
CA ARG A 265 -4.71 -18.53 -28.70
C ARG A 265 -4.58 -17.02 -28.75
N ASP A 266 -5.63 -16.30 -28.40
CA ASP A 266 -5.69 -14.84 -28.35
C ASP A 266 -4.68 -14.27 -27.33
N VAL A 267 -4.60 -14.87 -26.15
CA VAL A 267 -3.62 -14.50 -25.11
C VAL A 267 -2.19 -14.75 -25.59
N LEU A 268 -1.91 -15.90 -26.18
CA LEU A 268 -0.58 -16.25 -26.70
C LEU A 268 -0.15 -15.32 -27.84
N GLN A 269 -1.07 -15.01 -28.76
CA GLN A 269 -0.82 -14.07 -29.87
C GLN A 269 -0.53 -12.66 -29.36
N ALA A 270 -1.32 -12.16 -28.40
CA ALA A 270 -1.07 -10.87 -27.77
C ALA A 270 0.29 -10.82 -27.06
N ALA A 271 0.71 -11.94 -26.47
CA ALA A 271 2.01 -12.10 -25.81
C ALA A 271 3.18 -12.38 -26.78
N LYS A 272 2.93 -12.50 -28.09
CA LYS A 272 3.92 -12.90 -29.13
C LYS A 272 4.61 -14.24 -28.84
N VAL A 273 3.87 -15.18 -28.24
CA VAL A 273 4.33 -16.55 -27.98
C VAL A 273 3.72 -17.49 -29.03
N GLY A 274 4.54 -18.36 -29.62
CA GLY A 274 4.06 -19.39 -30.54
C GLY A 274 3.12 -20.37 -29.85
N THR A 275 1.93 -20.59 -30.41
CA THR A 275 0.97 -21.58 -29.87
C THR A 275 1.45 -23.00 -30.16
N LYS A 276 1.67 -23.78 -29.10
CA LYS A 276 1.98 -25.22 -29.18
C LYS A 276 0.76 -26.07 -28.88
N ILE A 277 0.09 -25.78 -27.76
CA ILE A 277 -1.11 -26.50 -27.31
C ILE A 277 -2.20 -25.45 -27.05
N PHE A 278 -3.36 -25.66 -27.65
CA PHE A 278 -4.55 -24.87 -27.35
C PHE A 278 -5.34 -25.55 -26.22
N SER A 279 -5.86 -24.74 -25.28
CA SER A 279 -6.90 -25.15 -24.33
C SER A 279 -8.18 -24.41 -24.64
#